data_AF-A0A1A8XKK7-F1
#
_entry.id   AF-A0A1A8XKK7-F1
#
_cell.length_a   1.000
_cell.length_b   1.000
_cell.length_c   1.000
_cell.angle_alpha   90.00
_cell.angle_beta   90.00
_cell.angle_gamma   90.00
#
_symmetry.space_group_name_H-M   'P 1'
#
loop_
_entity.id
_entity.type
_entity.pdbx_description
1 polymer ?
#
loop_
_entity_poly.entity_id
_entity_poly.type
_entity_poly.pdbx_seq_one_letter_code
_entity_poly.pdbx_strand_id
1 'polypeptide(L)'
;MQWSDALGKPHGRYAGKPRVVSLVPSITELLLSLGLAEVVVGRTGFCIHPRQLVRRIPKLGGTKGFAFEREWAAVSAWVADVPRQKVLYLIWREPWLSVARDTYISRMLAAVGWDTLPVDSLVRYPEVDLSVLLREVDVVLLSSEPYTFRERHLRELCRRQLAGELPPAPSALIDGEMVSWYGTRAIAGLAYLRTLRTELGKSAGN
;
A
#
# COMPACT_ATOMS: atom_id res chain seq x y z
N MET A 1 -15.14 24.73 -11.95
CA MET A 1 -15.81 24.46 -10.66
C MET A 1 -14.83 23.67 -9.80
N GLN A 2 -14.53 24.15 -8.60
CA GLN A 2 -13.61 23.52 -7.64
C GLN A 2 -14.46 23.00 -6.48
N TRP A 3 -14.32 21.74 -6.12
CA TRP A 3 -15.06 21.13 -5.01
C TRP A 3 -14.14 21.00 -3.81
N SER A 4 -14.65 21.14 -2.60
CA SER A 4 -13.88 20.93 -1.37
C SER A 4 -14.41 19.71 -0.62
N ASP A 5 -13.51 18.92 -0.04
CA ASP A 5 -13.90 17.83 0.85
C ASP A 5 -14.24 18.33 2.27
N ALA A 6 -14.59 17.41 3.17
CA ALA A 6 -14.99 17.74 4.55
C ALA A 6 -13.87 18.39 5.40
N LEU A 7 -12.62 18.34 4.94
CA LEU A 7 -11.48 19.00 5.58
C LEU A 7 -11.10 20.32 4.89
N GLY A 8 -11.89 20.76 3.91
CA GLY A 8 -11.64 21.97 3.15
C GLY A 8 -10.56 21.81 2.07
N LYS A 9 -10.07 20.60 1.80
CA LYS A 9 -9.06 20.38 0.75
C LYS A 9 -9.73 20.51 -0.62
N PRO A 10 -9.18 21.31 -1.54
CA PRO A 10 -9.74 21.49 -2.87
C PRO A 10 -9.43 20.29 -3.78
N HIS A 11 -10.41 19.90 -4.59
CA HIS A 11 -10.35 18.82 -5.56
C HIS A 11 -10.87 19.29 -6.93
N GLY A 12 -10.16 18.90 -7.98
CA GLY A 12 -10.58 19.06 -9.36
C GLY A 12 -11.54 17.96 -9.81
N ARG A 13 -12.10 18.10 -11.02
CA ARG A 13 -12.93 17.05 -11.62
C ARG A 13 -12.06 15.83 -11.93
N TYR A 14 -12.45 14.66 -11.45
CA TYR A 14 -11.81 13.40 -11.87
C TYR A 14 -12.20 13.09 -13.33
N ALA A 15 -11.21 12.82 -14.18
CA ALA A 15 -11.41 12.66 -15.63
C ALA A 15 -11.85 11.24 -16.05
N GLY A 16 -11.64 10.23 -15.20
CA GLY A 16 -11.97 8.83 -15.52
C GLY A 16 -13.28 8.31 -14.92
N LYS A 17 -13.55 7.00 -15.07
CA LYS A 17 -14.65 6.33 -14.36
C LYS A 17 -14.26 6.14 -12.88
N PRO A 18 -14.97 6.76 -11.92
CA PRO A 18 -14.58 6.70 -10.52
C PRO A 18 -14.85 5.32 -9.92
N ARG A 19 -14.10 4.98 -8.87
CA ARG A 19 -14.35 3.83 -7.99
C ARG A 19 -14.69 4.37 -6.61
N VAL A 20 -15.94 4.25 -6.20
CA VAL A 20 -16.50 4.88 -5.00
C VAL A 20 -16.66 3.84 -3.90
N VAL A 21 -16.13 4.15 -2.72
CA VAL A 21 -16.45 3.45 -1.48
C VAL A 21 -17.38 4.35 -0.67
N SER A 22 -18.56 3.87 -0.32
CA SER A 22 -19.52 4.62 0.50
C SER A 22 -19.67 3.99 1.87
N LEU A 23 -19.31 4.74 2.91
CA LEU A 23 -19.33 4.23 4.28
C LEU A 23 -20.63 4.57 5.04
N VAL A 24 -21.55 5.33 4.41
CA VAL A 24 -22.76 5.85 5.05
C VAL A 24 -24.00 5.26 4.37
N PRO A 25 -24.93 4.61 5.11
CA PRO A 25 -26.11 3.98 4.52
C PRO A 25 -26.95 4.89 3.62
N SER A 26 -27.26 6.10 4.07
CA SER A 26 -28.07 7.06 3.29
C SER A 26 -27.35 7.55 2.03
N ILE A 27 -26.03 7.76 2.09
CA ILE A 27 -25.23 8.13 0.90
C ILE A 27 -25.17 6.98 -0.08
N THR A 28 -25.00 5.74 0.40
CA THR A 28 -25.01 4.55 -0.47
C THR A 28 -26.36 4.42 -1.18
N GLU A 29 -27.47 4.58 -0.47
CA GLU A 29 -28.80 4.54 -1.07
C GLU A 29 -28.97 5.64 -2.14
N LEU A 30 -28.54 6.87 -1.85
CA LEU A 30 -28.57 7.98 -2.81
C LEU A 30 -27.76 7.66 -4.07
N LEU A 31 -26.53 7.19 -3.93
CA LEU A 31 -25.68 6.81 -5.07
C LEU A 31 -26.37 5.75 -5.96
N LEU A 32 -27.05 4.78 -5.35
CA LEU A 32 -27.76 3.74 -6.07
C LEU A 32 -29.02 4.27 -6.77
N SER A 33 -29.77 5.16 -6.14
CA SER A 33 -30.92 5.84 -6.75
C SER A 33 -30.54 6.73 -7.92
N LEU A 34 -29.31 7.28 -7.93
CA LEU A 34 -28.75 8.04 -9.06
C LEU A 34 -28.21 7.14 -10.19
N GLY A 35 -28.38 5.82 -10.12
CA GLY A 35 -27.90 4.89 -11.14
C GLY A 35 -26.38 4.63 -11.09
N LEU A 36 -25.69 5.03 -10.03
CA LEU A 36 -24.24 4.92 -9.90
C LEU A 36 -23.77 3.57 -9.35
N ALA A 37 -24.61 2.54 -9.38
CA ALA A 37 -24.28 1.23 -8.81
C ALA A 37 -22.99 0.62 -9.37
N GLU A 38 -22.69 0.83 -10.65
CA GLU A 38 -21.49 0.28 -11.29
C GLU A 38 -20.17 0.90 -10.79
N VAL A 39 -20.21 2.11 -10.26
CA VAL A 39 -19.01 2.78 -9.75
C VAL A 39 -18.82 2.55 -8.25
N VAL A 40 -19.82 2.02 -7.53
CA VAL A 40 -19.69 1.72 -6.10
C VAL A 40 -19.00 0.37 -5.92
N VAL A 41 -17.75 0.41 -5.45
CA VAL A 41 -16.90 -0.78 -5.27
C VAL A 41 -16.86 -1.31 -3.84
N GLY A 42 -17.54 -0.63 -2.90
CA GLY A 42 -17.60 -1.08 -1.52
C GLY A 42 -18.56 -0.26 -0.66
N ARG A 43 -19.13 -0.91 0.36
CA ARG A 43 -20.14 -0.33 1.25
C ARG A 43 -20.04 -0.87 2.68
N THR A 44 -20.78 -0.32 3.65
CA THR A 44 -20.90 -0.95 4.98
C THR A 44 -21.94 -2.05 5.04
N GLY A 45 -21.87 -2.93 6.04
CA GLY A 45 -22.84 -3.95 6.36
C GLY A 45 -24.26 -3.42 6.61
N PHE A 46 -24.37 -2.14 6.95
CA PHE A 46 -25.60 -1.43 7.26
C PHE A 46 -26.31 -0.89 6.01
N CYS A 47 -25.64 -0.84 4.85
CA CYS A 47 -26.30 -0.55 3.59
C CYS A 47 -27.14 -1.77 3.15
N ILE A 48 -28.44 -1.72 3.43
CA ILE A 48 -29.40 -2.80 3.14
C ILE A 48 -30.43 -2.42 2.06
N HIS A 49 -30.45 -1.14 1.62
CA HIS A 49 -31.36 -0.62 0.60
C HIS A 49 -30.60 0.00 -0.60
N PRO A 50 -31.16 -0.11 -1.83
CA PRO A 50 -32.13 -1.12 -2.25
C PRO A 50 -31.49 -2.51 -2.28
N ARG A 51 -32.18 -3.51 -1.73
CA ARG A 51 -31.63 -4.86 -1.44
C ARG A 51 -31.05 -5.54 -2.68
N GLN A 52 -31.68 -5.41 -3.85
CA GLN A 52 -31.18 -6.02 -5.09
C GLN A 52 -29.81 -5.49 -5.53
N LEU A 53 -29.52 -4.20 -5.29
CA LEU A 53 -28.27 -3.59 -5.75
C LEU A 53 -27.16 -3.79 -4.72
N VAL A 54 -27.41 -3.53 -3.43
CA VAL A 54 -26.38 -3.64 -2.38
C VAL A 54 -25.85 -5.06 -2.16
N ARG A 55 -26.60 -6.09 -2.58
CA ARG A 55 -26.17 -7.49 -2.54
C ARG A 55 -24.98 -7.77 -3.45
N ARG A 56 -24.82 -7.01 -4.53
CA ARG A 56 -23.72 -7.16 -5.50
C ARG A 56 -22.47 -6.36 -5.10
N ILE A 57 -22.59 -5.48 -4.11
CA ILE A 57 -21.53 -4.57 -3.69
C ILE A 57 -20.85 -5.13 -2.43
N PRO A 58 -19.51 -5.34 -2.46
CA PRO A 58 -18.75 -5.88 -1.33
C PRO A 58 -18.98 -5.13 -0.02
N LYS A 59 -19.10 -5.87 1.10
CA LYS A 59 -19.19 -5.29 2.46
C LYS A 59 -17.78 -5.02 2.99
N LEU A 60 -17.57 -3.85 3.58
CA LEU A 60 -16.29 -3.43 4.15
C LEU A 60 -16.25 -3.44 5.69
N GLY A 61 -17.36 -3.83 6.33
CA GLY A 61 -17.49 -3.84 7.81
C GLY A 61 -18.75 -3.13 8.31
N GLY A 62 -18.89 -2.96 9.62
CA GLY A 62 -20.08 -2.43 10.30
C GLY A 62 -19.86 -1.13 11.11
N THR A 63 -20.94 -0.47 11.58
CA THR A 63 -20.95 0.81 12.34
C THR A 63 -20.34 0.75 13.74
N LYS A 64 -19.93 -0.42 14.24
CA LYS A 64 -19.23 -0.57 15.52
C LYS A 64 -17.77 -1.02 15.39
N GLY A 65 -17.19 -0.82 14.21
CA GLY A 65 -15.78 -1.09 13.96
C GLY A 65 -15.58 -1.29 12.48
N PHE A 66 -15.20 -0.22 11.77
CA PHE A 66 -14.66 -0.40 10.44
C PHE A 66 -13.47 -1.34 10.57
N ALA A 67 -13.45 -2.41 9.76
CA ALA A 67 -12.34 -3.35 9.81
C ALA A 67 -11.01 -2.63 9.59
N PHE A 68 -11.01 -1.56 8.79
CA PHE A 68 -9.86 -0.67 8.66
C PHE A 68 -9.45 0.01 9.97
N GLU A 69 -10.36 0.65 10.72
CA GLU A 69 -10.01 1.33 11.97
C GLU A 69 -9.43 0.38 13.01
N ARG A 70 -10.01 -0.82 13.13
CA ARG A 70 -9.51 -1.85 14.03
C ARG A 70 -8.13 -2.34 13.61
N GLU A 71 -7.94 -2.67 12.32
CA GLU A 71 -6.62 -3.10 11.84
C GLU A 71 -5.59 -1.97 11.94
N TRP A 72 -5.98 -0.72 11.64
CA TRP A 72 -5.12 0.45 11.79
C TRP A 72 -4.71 0.68 13.23
N ALA A 73 -5.64 0.58 14.19
CA ALA A 73 -5.34 0.68 15.62
C ALA A 73 -4.40 -0.45 16.06
N ALA A 74 -4.64 -1.68 15.60
CA ALA A 74 -3.78 -2.83 15.91
C ALA A 74 -2.36 -2.66 15.36
N VAL A 75 -2.22 -2.18 14.12
CA VAL A 75 -0.91 -1.89 13.52
C VAL A 75 -0.23 -0.71 14.19
N SER A 76 -0.97 0.36 14.51
CA SER A 76 -0.44 1.56 15.16
C SER A 76 0.07 1.28 16.57
N ALA A 77 -0.65 0.47 17.34
CA ALA A 77 -0.20 0.05 18.67
C ALA A 77 1.04 -0.85 18.57
N TRP A 78 1.03 -1.80 17.63
CA TRP A 78 2.15 -2.71 17.42
C TRP A 78 3.42 -2.00 16.93
N VAL A 79 3.31 -1.06 15.99
CA VAL A 79 4.47 -0.38 15.40
C VAL A 79 5.17 0.56 16.38
N ALA A 80 4.51 0.96 17.47
CA ALA A 80 5.10 1.81 18.50
C ALA A 80 6.33 1.17 19.17
N ASP A 81 6.35 -0.17 19.25
CA ASP A 81 7.45 -0.94 19.85
C ASP A 81 8.40 -1.56 18.81
N VAL A 82 8.22 -1.24 17.53
CA VAL A 82 9.00 -1.80 16.41
C VAL A 82 10.04 -0.78 15.94
N PRO A 83 11.34 -1.14 15.84
CA PRO A 83 12.35 -0.23 15.35
C PRO A 83 12.09 0.12 13.89
N ARG A 84 12.25 1.41 13.57
CA ARG A 84 12.15 1.91 12.21
C ARG A 84 13.31 1.37 11.37
N GLN A 85 13.03 1.06 10.11
CA GLN A 85 14.03 0.60 9.15
C GLN A 85 13.91 1.34 7.83
N LYS A 86 15.04 1.73 7.26
CA LYS A 86 15.15 2.26 5.91
C LYS A 86 14.94 1.13 4.91
N VAL A 87 14.03 1.32 3.97
CA VAL A 87 13.72 0.32 2.94
C VAL A 87 13.86 0.87 1.54
N LEU A 88 14.37 0.04 0.64
CA LEU A 88 14.30 0.28 -0.79
C LEU A 88 13.23 -0.61 -1.40
N TYR A 89 12.12 -0.01 -1.85
CA TYR A 89 11.02 -0.73 -2.47
C TYR A 89 11.08 -0.59 -3.99
N LEU A 90 11.41 -1.67 -4.70
CA LEU A 90 11.61 -1.67 -6.14
C LEU A 90 10.32 -2.03 -6.89
N ILE A 91 9.94 -1.18 -7.84
CA ILE A 91 8.70 -1.29 -8.64
C ILE A 91 8.96 -1.57 -10.12
N TRP A 92 10.17 -1.31 -10.60
CA TRP A 92 10.55 -1.53 -12.00
C TRP A 92 12.02 -1.90 -12.13
N ARG A 93 12.36 -2.53 -13.26
CA ARG A 93 13.70 -2.95 -13.64
C ARG A 93 14.02 -2.39 -15.03
N GLU A 94 15.26 -1.94 -15.21
CA GLU A 94 15.78 -1.40 -16.47
C GLU A 94 14.98 -0.17 -16.99
N PRO A 95 15.15 1.01 -16.35
CA PRO A 95 16.00 1.27 -15.18
C PRO A 95 15.34 0.85 -13.86
N TRP A 96 16.13 0.82 -12.78
CA TRP A 96 15.60 0.55 -11.45
C TRP A 96 14.78 1.73 -10.96
N LEU A 97 13.49 1.50 -10.68
CA LEU A 97 12.61 2.52 -10.13
C LEU A 97 12.17 2.15 -8.72
N SER A 98 12.07 3.17 -7.86
CA SER A 98 11.52 3.05 -6.50
C SER A 98 10.32 3.98 -6.30
N VAL A 99 9.94 4.23 -5.04
CA VAL A 99 8.79 5.07 -4.67
C VAL A 99 9.22 6.19 -3.73
N ALA A 100 8.72 7.40 -3.96
CA ALA A 100 8.93 8.53 -3.06
C ALA A 100 8.01 8.46 -1.83
N ARG A 101 8.36 9.20 -0.77
CA ARG A 101 7.65 9.23 0.52
C ARG A 101 6.21 9.80 0.47
N ASP A 102 5.85 10.46 -0.62
CA ASP A 102 4.52 11.02 -0.85
C ASP A 102 3.57 10.03 -1.58
N THR A 103 4.04 8.82 -1.89
CA THR A 103 3.24 7.77 -2.53
C THR A 103 2.40 6.98 -1.52
N TYR A 104 1.26 6.45 -1.98
CA TYR A 104 0.44 5.55 -1.17
C TYR A 104 1.23 4.32 -0.68
N ILE A 105 2.05 3.74 -1.55
CA ILE A 105 2.93 2.59 -1.23
C ILE A 105 3.83 2.95 -0.04
N SER A 106 4.55 4.08 -0.10
CA SER A 106 5.43 4.49 0.99
C SER A 106 4.66 4.74 2.29
N ARG A 107 3.44 5.28 2.23
CA ARG A 107 2.58 5.45 3.42
C ARG A 107 2.14 4.13 4.03
N MET A 108 1.83 3.12 3.22
CA MET A 108 1.51 1.77 3.70
C MET A 108 2.72 1.11 4.36
N LEU A 109 3.91 1.22 3.77
CA LEU A 109 5.15 0.72 4.36
C LEU A 109 5.47 1.45 5.68
N ALA A 110 5.30 2.76 5.73
CA ALA A 110 5.54 3.56 6.93
C ALA A 110 4.63 3.17 8.11
N ALA A 111 3.44 2.64 7.85
CA ALA A 111 2.52 2.14 8.87
C ALA A 111 3.10 0.96 9.66
N VAL A 112 4.05 0.22 9.10
CA VAL A 112 4.76 -0.90 9.76
C VAL A 112 6.22 -0.56 10.08
N GLY A 113 6.56 0.72 10.15
CA GLY A 113 7.88 1.20 10.56
C GLY A 113 8.93 1.16 9.45
N TRP A 114 8.53 0.98 8.19
CA TRP A 114 9.43 1.03 7.04
C TRP A 114 9.48 2.41 6.40
N ASP A 115 10.64 3.05 6.49
CA ASP A 115 10.93 4.35 5.90
C ASP A 115 11.54 4.19 4.51
N THR A 116 10.80 4.56 3.48
CA THR A 116 11.29 4.40 2.10
C THR A 116 12.43 5.37 1.78
N LEU A 117 13.42 4.88 1.03
CA LEU A 117 14.43 5.65 0.32
C LEU A 117 14.16 5.67 -1.20
N PRO A 118 14.53 6.75 -1.91
CA PRO A 118 15.19 7.96 -1.41
C PRO A 118 14.28 8.84 -0.52
N VAL A 119 14.89 9.57 0.43
CA VAL A 119 14.14 10.47 1.35
C VAL A 119 13.52 11.63 0.58
N ASP A 120 14.36 12.30 -0.20
CA ASP A 120 14.02 13.47 -0.98
C ASP A 120 13.88 13.06 -2.44
N SER A 121 12.69 13.24 -3.00
CA SER A 121 12.45 13.07 -4.43
C SER A 121 11.34 14.02 -4.87
N LEU A 122 11.60 14.74 -5.96
CA LEU A 122 10.59 15.58 -6.63
C LEU A 122 9.69 14.77 -7.57
N VAL A 123 10.05 13.51 -7.84
CA VAL A 123 9.31 12.59 -8.71
C VAL A 123 8.77 11.44 -7.87
N ARG A 124 7.49 11.08 -8.07
CA ARG A 124 6.83 10.01 -7.28
C ARG A 124 7.50 8.64 -7.42
N TYR A 125 8.06 8.35 -8.59
CA TYR A 125 8.68 7.07 -8.93
C TYR A 125 10.09 7.32 -9.49
N PRO A 126 11.06 7.67 -8.64
CA PRO A 126 12.39 8.03 -9.11
C PRO A 126 13.16 6.81 -9.61
N GLU A 127 14.01 7.04 -10.61
CA GLU A 127 15.12 6.14 -10.91
C GLU A 127 16.13 6.15 -9.76
N VAL A 128 16.66 4.97 -9.43
CA VAL A 128 17.55 4.79 -8.29
C VAL A 128 18.83 4.05 -8.68
N ASP A 129 19.95 4.52 -8.14
CA ASP A 129 21.23 3.82 -8.24
C ASP A 129 21.37 2.83 -7.07
N LEU A 130 21.32 1.53 -7.38
CA LEU A 130 21.46 0.47 -6.39
C LEU A 130 22.86 0.46 -5.75
N SER A 131 23.91 0.87 -6.46
CA SER A 131 25.29 0.87 -5.93
C SER A 131 25.47 1.87 -4.77
N VAL A 132 24.63 2.90 -4.74
CA VAL A 132 24.55 3.92 -3.69
C VAL A 132 23.56 3.51 -2.62
N LEU A 133 22.28 3.32 -2.97
CA LEU A 133 21.21 3.16 -1.98
C LEU A 133 21.32 1.87 -1.17
N LEU A 134 21.90 0.80 -1.72
CA LEU A 134 22.04 -0.46 -0.99
C LEU A 134 22.94 -0.34 0.25
N ARG A 135 23.76 0.72 0.35
CA ARG A 135 24.61 0.99 1.54
C ARG A 135 23.84 1.63 2.69
N GLU A 136 22.66 2.17 2.42
CA GLU A 136 21.89 2.98 3.37
C GLU A 136 20.61 2.29 3.85
N VAL A 137 20.24 1.18 3.23
CA VAL A 137 18.96 0.49 3.47
C VAL A 137 19.19 -0.69 4.41
N ASP A 138 18.20 -0.94 5.26
CA ASP A 138 18.17 -2.13 6.12
C ASP A 138 17.58 -3.34 5.37
N VAL A 139 16.71 -3.10 4.39
CA VAL A 139 16.12 -4.15 3.55
C VAL A 139 15.70 -3.64 2.17
N VAL A 140 15.86 -4.49 1.17
CA VAL A 140 15.36 -4.31 -0.21
C VAL A 140 14.11 -5.16 -0.40
N LEU A 141 13.05 -4.55 -0.91
CA LEU A 141 11.78 -5.21 -1.19
C LEU A 141 11.52 -5.19 -2.68
N LEU A 142 11.43 -6.38 -3.30
CA LEU A 142 11.17 -6.54 -4.72
C LEU A 142 9.68 -6.85 -4.92
N SER A 143 8.94 -5.91 -5.50
CA SER A 143 7.48 -6.02 -5.63
C SER A 143 7.00 -6.98 -6.73
N SER A 144 5.87 -7.65 -6.54
CA SER A 144 5.23 -8.39 -7.62
C SER A 144 4.54 -7.50 -8.67
N GLU A 145 4.37 -6.19 -8.42
CA GLU A 145 3.75 -5.22 -9.34
C GLU A 145 4.34 -3.81 -9.21
N PRO A 146 4.35 -2.99 -10.29
CA PRO A 146 3.88 -3.29 -11.64
C PRO A 146 4.82 -4.18 -12.45
N TYR A 147 6.13 -4.14 -12.17
CA TYR A 147 7.05 -5.16 -12.69
C TYR A 147 6.97 -6.40 -11.81
N THR A 148 6.79 -7.57 -12.41
CA THR A 148 6.69 -8.83 -11.66
C THR A 148 8.05 -9.35 -11.22
N PHE A 149 8.56 -8.86 -10.10
CA PHE A 149 9.70 -9.49 -9.45
C PHE A 149 9.32 -10.89 -8.94
N ARG A 150 10.29 -11.82 -8.99
CA ARG A 150 10.14 -13.25 -8.69
C ARG A 150 11.45 -13.77 -8.09
N GLU A 151 11.49 -15.01 -7.61
CA GLU A 151 12.69 -15.59 -6.99
C GLU A 151 13.93 -15.52 -7.89
N ARG A 152 13.76 -15.60 -9.22
CA ARG A 152 14.89 -15.44 -10.16
C ARG A 152 15.57 -14.08 -10.04
N HIS A 153 14.81 -13.01 -9.81
CA HIS A 153 15.33 -11.65 -9.70
C HIS A 153 15.96 -11.42 -8.33
N LEU A 154 15.35 -11.98 -7.26
CA LEU A 154 15.97 -11.99 -5.94
C LEU A 154 17.32 -12.71 -5.95
N ARG A 155 17.38 -13.90 -6.57
CA ARG A 155 18.64 -14.66 -6.72
C ARG A 155 19.69 -13.93 -7.56
N GLU A 156 19.27 -13.22 -8.60
CA GLU A 156 20.15 -12.36 -9.39
C GLU A 156 20.74 -11.23 -8.54
N LEU A 157 19.91 -10.52 -7.76
CA LEU A 157 20.36 -9.47 -6.84
C LEU A 157 21.36 -10.02 -5.81
N CYS A 158 21.01 -11.11 -5.12
CA CYS A 158 21.89 -11.77 -4.16
C CYS A 158 23.23 -12.18 -4.80
N ARG A 159 23.21 -12.73 -6.02
CA ARG A 159 24.44 -13.14 -6.72
C ARG A 159 25.36 -11.94 -6.97
N ARG A 160 24.80 -10.81 -7.43
CA ARG A 160 25.57 -9.59 -7.70
C ARG A 160 26.14 -8.98 -6.41
N GLN A 161 25.42 -9.08 -5.30
CA GLN A 161 25.91 -8.69 -3.98
C GLN A 161 27.08 -9.59 -3.51
N LEU A 162 26.94 -10.91 -3.65
CA LEU A 162 28.00 -11.87 -3.30
C LEU A 162 29.25 -11.73 -4.18
N ALA A 163 29.08 -11.37 -5.45
CA ALA A 163 30.17 -11.10 -6.38
C ALA A 163 30.87 -9.74 -6.13
N GLY A 164 30.37 -8.92 -5.19
CA GLY A 164 30.91 -7.60 -4.88
C GLY A 164 30.55 -6.51 -5.89
N GLU A 165 29.68 -6.79 -6.86
CA GLU A 165 29.19 -5.78 -7.82
C GLU A 165 28.22 -4.79 -7.18
N LEU A 166 27.50 -5.23 -6.16
CA LEU A 166 26.54 -4.41 -5.40
C LEU A 166 26.81 -4.53 -3.90
N PRO A 167 26.55 -3.48 -3.10
CA PRO A 167 26.63 -3.57 -1.66
C PRO A 167 25.69 -4.65 -1.09
N PRO A 168 26.11 -5.41 -0.06
CA PRO A 168 25.27 -6.41 0.57
C PRO A 168 24.12 -5.72 1.31
N ALA A 169 22.90 -6.20 1.08
CA ALA A 169 21.69 -5.74 1.75
C ALA A 169 20.66 -6.88 1.81
N PRO A 170 20.03 -7.15 2.97
CA PRO A 170 18.93 -8.10 3.08
C PRO A 170 17.87 -7.81 2.04
N SER A 171 17.38 -8.85 1.36
CA SER A 171 16.47 -8.68 0.22
C SER A 171 15.33 -9.70 0.29
N ALA A 172 14.11 -9.26 0.01
CA ALA A 172 12.92 -10.12 0.05
C ALA A 172 11.92 -9.75 -1.06
N LEU A 173 11.05 -10.70 -1.41
CA LEU A 173 9.89 -10.43 -2.27
C LEU A 173 8.74 -9.87 -1.43
N ILE A 174 7.91 -9.04 -2.06
CA ILE A 174 6.70 -8.48 -1.45
C ILE A 174 5.55 -8.49 -2.45
N ASP A 175 4.35 -8.83 -1.99
CA ASP A 175 3.14 -8.81 -2.80
C ASP A 175 2.70 -7.35 -3.02
N GLY A 176 2.88 -6.87 -4.25
CA GLY A 176 2.52 -5.53 -4.67
C GLY A 176 1.03 -5.24 -4.56
N GLU A 177 0.14 -6.22 -4.72
CA GLU A 177 -1.30 -5.99 -4.57
C GLU A 177 -1.67 -5.64 -3.12
N MET A 178 -0.99 -6.26 -2.15
CA MET A 178 -1.24 -6.03 -0.72
C MET A 178 -0.73 -4.67 -0.25
N VAL A 179 0.18 -4.04 -0.99
CA VAL A 179 0.77 -2.74 -0.61
C VAL A 179 0.23 -1.59 -1.45
N SER A 180 0.00 -1.79 -2.74
CA SER A 180 -0.28 -0.70 -3.68
C SER A 180 -1.78 -0.51 -3.97
N TRP A 181 -2.63 -1.50 -3.71
CA TRP A 181 -4.07 -1.39 -3.99
C TRP A 181 -4.81 -0.75 -2.80
N TYR A 182 -5.39 0.42 -3.04
CA TYR A 182 -6.22 1.13 -2.07
C TYR A 182 -7.64 0.56 -1.95
N GLY A 183 -8.36 1.02 -0.93
CA GLY A 183 -9.74 0.62 -0.66
C GLY A 183 -9.82 -0.59 0.26
N THR A 184 -10.64 -1.58 -0.10
CA THR A 184 -10.97 -2.72 0.76
C THR A 184 -9.74 -3.57 1.10
N ARG A 185 -8.81 -3.65 0.14
CA ARG A 185 -7.58 -4.42 0.24
C ARG A 185 -6.58 -3.84 1.23
N ALA A 186 -6.66 -2.53 1.53
CA ALA A 186 -5.78 -1.89 2.51
C ALA A 186 -5.86 -2.57 3.89
N ILE A 187 -7.03 -3.11 4.26
CA ILE A 187 -7.24 -3.83 5.51
C ILE A 187 -6.39 -5.11 5.56
N ALA A 188 -6.50 -5.93 4.52
CA ALA A 188 -5.67 -7.14 4.39
C ALA A 188 -4.19 -6.80 4.21
N GLY A 189 -3.89 -5.71 3.51
CA GLY A 189 -2.55 -5.18 3.28
C GLY A 189 -1.83 -4.80 4.57
N LEU A 190 -2.51 -4.11 5.49
CA LEU A 190 -1.96 -3.76 6.80
C LEU A 190 -1.61 -5.02 7.63
N ALA A 191 -2.50 -6.01 7.65
CA ALA A 191 -2.25 -7.27 8.33
C ALA A 191 -1.08 -8.03 7.69
N TYR A 192 -1.05 -8.10 6.36
CA TYR A 192 0.03 -8.71 5.57
C TYR A 192 1.39 -8.07 5.89
N LEU A 193 1.47 -6.74 5.82
CA LEU A 193 2.70 -5.99 6.08
C LEU A 193 3.23 -6.22 7.50
N ARG A 194 2.35 -6.26 8.50
CA ARG A 194 2.74 -6.56 9.89
C ARG A 194 3.35 -7.96 10.01
N THR A 195 2.74 -8.96 9.39
CA THR A 195 3.25 -10.34 9.39
C THR A 195 4.61 -10.41 8.71
N LEU A 196 4.72 -9.86 7.50
CA LEU A 196 5.97 -9.85 6.73
C LEU A 196 7.10 -9.15 7.50
N ARG A 197 6.81 -7.99 8.09
CA ARG A 197 7.77 -7.23 8.91
C ARG A 197 8.29 -8.04 10.10
N THR A 198 7.41 -8.82 10.74
CA THR A 198 7.75 -9.69 11.86
C THR A 198 8.61 -10.87 11.43
N GLU A 199 8.30 -11.49 10.30
CA GLU A 199 9.06 -12.62 9.74
C GLU A 199 10.48 -12.21 9.35
N LEU A 200 10.62 -11.09 8.63
CA LEU A 200 11.94 -10.56 8.24
C LEU A 200 12.78 -10.12 9.44
N GLY A 201 12.14 -9.63 10.51
CA GLY A 201 12.84 -9.28 11.75
C GLY A 201 13.45 -10.48 12.47
N LYS A 202 12.78 -11.65 12.44
CA LYS A 202 13.30 -12.89 13.05
C LYS A 202 14.50 -13.44 12.29
N SER A 203 14.50 -13.35 10.96
CA SER A 203 15.60 -13.82 10.12
C SER A 203 16.88 -13.00 10.25
N ALA A 204 16.81 -11.77 10.77
CA ALA A 204 17.97 -10.91 10.99
C ALA A 204 18.58 -11.04 12.40
N GLY A 205 17.87 -11.66 13.36
CA GLY A 205 18.29 -11.81 14.75
C GLY A 205 18.86 -13.19 15.10
N ASN A 206 19.13 -14.03 14.11
CA ASN A 206 19.62 -15.40 14.25
C ASN A 206 20.84 -15.61 13.36
#